data_AF-A0A670Z5T5-F1
#
_entry.id   AF-A0A670Z5T5-F1
#
_cell.length_a   1.000
_cell.length_b   1.000
_cell.length_c   1.000
_cell.angle_alpha   90.00
_cell.angle_beta   90.00
_cell.angle_gamma   90.00
#
_symmetry.space_group_name_H-M   'P 1'
#
loop_
_entity.id
_entity.type
_entity.pdbx_description
1 polymer ?
#
loop_
_entity_poly.entity_id
_entity_poly.type
_entity_poly.pdbx_seq_one_letter_code
_entity_poly.pdbx_strand_id
1 'polypeptide(L)'
;MPFLGGVGAKFSHNLCFSLLSMVLGEACSIPNDDTLAGKAKDPAHLYQQNMIESIGSPEEIVKLKQSYGAWMVDLGNRTDEKIWIAEHFTGHIIKEYQDLNALWNGNYTTIELPWSYYGCGHAIYNNALYYQRVGRNIVVKQERNQERKPKNCLSIGKCSRMYLFSTSKSYFSIAVDENGLWVMYLSWPDAHIMVAEVDEETFSVLRHINTTYPQSKAGNAFVAGGVLYITDKNHMHVAFAFDLLLSPGSNATLVPVLAMLSYNWLNKHLHTWEHGFLIQYPVHFLV
;
A
#
# COMPACT_ATOMS: atom_id res chain seq x y z
N MET A 1 23.16 62.26 -5.85
CA MET A 1 22.26 62.99 -6.77
C MET A 1 22.49 62.47 -8.19
N PRO A 2 21.44 62.41 -9.02
CA PRO A 2 21.13 61.30 -9.93
C PRO A 2 21.10 61.73 -11.41
N PHE A 3 20.85 60.80 -12.34
CA PHE A 3 19.64 60.77 -13.20
C PHE A 3 19.73 59.71 -14.33
N LEU A 4 18.54 59.42 -14.88
CA LEU A 4 18.14 58.56 -16.01
C LEU A 4 17.74 57.14 -15.59
N GLY A 5 16.50 56.67 -15.76
CA GLY A 5 15.33 57.20 -16.47
C GLY A 5 14.49 55.98 -16.88
N GLY A 6 13.26 55.87 -16.37
CA GLY A 6 12.37 54.75 -16.67
C GLY A 6 11.49 55.01 -17.88
N VAL A 7 11.03 53.92 -18.52
CA VAL A 7 9.70 53.82 -19.16
C VAL A 7 9.26 52.36 -19.02
N GLY A 8 8.08 52.14 -18.46
CA GLY A 8 7.41 50.85 -18.42
C GLY A 8 6.39 50.68 -19.54
N ALA A 9 5.94 49.45 -19.76
CA ALA A 9 4.62 49.14 -20.31
C ALA A 9 4.19 47.73 -19.87
N LYS A 10 2.88 47.59 -19.71
CA LYS A 10 2.12 46.55 -19.01
C LYS A 10 1.36 45.68 -20.03
N PHE A 11 0.96 44.49 -19.56
CA PHE A 11 -0.17 43.64 -20.00
C PHE A 11 -0.12 43.00 -21.41
N SER A 12 -0.29 41.67 -21.48
CA SER A 12 -1.64 41.07 -21.58
C SER A 12 -1.63 39.53 -21.50
N HIS A 13 -2.80 39.03 -21.14
CA HIS A 13 -3.21 37.67 -20.82
C HIS A 13 -3.48 36.81 -22.08
N ASN A 14 -3.62 35.50 -21.84
CA ASN A 14 -4.33 34.48 -22.63
C ASN A 14 -3.55 33.78 -23.74
N LEU A 15 -3.00 32.61 -23.42
CA LEU A 15 -2.83 31.53 -24.39
C LEU A 15 -4.05 30.61 -24.32
N CYS A 16 -4.66 30.49 -25.50
CA CYS A 16 -5.97 29.97 -25.79
C CYS A 16 -5.96 28.43 -25.87
N PHE A 17 -6.97 27.81 -25.26
CA PHE A 17 -7.45 26.47 -25.61
C PHE A 17 -7.97 26.47 -27.05
N SER A 18 -7.58 25.50 -27.87
CA SER A 18 -8.49 24.72 -28.75
C SER A 18 -7.70 24.01 -29.85
N LEU A 19 -7.83 22.69 -29.89
CA LEU A 19 -7.49 21.86 -31.05
C LEU A 19 -8.43 20.65 -31.00
N LEU A 20 -9.59 20.76 -31.63
CA LEU A 20 -10.09 19.78 -32.59
C LEU A 20 -11.37 20.33 -33.26
N SER A 21 -11.27 20.66 -34.54
CA SER A 21 -12.44 20.95 -35.38
C SER A 21 -12.94 19.67 -36.03
N MET A 22 -14.24 19.45 -35.88
CA MET A 22 -15.20 18.86 -36.83
C MET A 22 -14.65 18.15 -38.08
N VAL A 23 -15.05 16.89 -38.25
CA VAL A 23 -15.54 16.36 -39.54
C VAL A 23 -16.91 15.74 -39.27
N LEU A 24 -17.95 16.39 -39.80
CA LEU A 24 -19.30 15.84 -39.95
C LEU A 24 -19.39 15.30 -41.38
N GLY A 25 -19.82 14.04 -41.52
CA GLY A 25 -20.01 13.38 -42.80
C GLY A 25 -20.96 12.21 -42.67
N GLU A 26 -22.23 12.50 -42.95
CA GLU A 26 -23.29 11.60 -43.43
C GLU A 26 -24.01 10.68 -42.44
N ALA A 27 -25.31 10.94 -42.36
CA ALA A 27 -26.33 10.18 -41.68
C ALA A 27 -26.69 8.92 -42.47
N CYS A 28 -26.90 7.81 -41.76
CA CYS A 28 -27.81 6.76 -42.20
C CYS A 28 -28.62 6.23 -41.01
N SER A 29 -29.93 6.46 -41.13
CA SER A 29 -31.10 5.82 -40.51
C SER A 29 -30.89 4.73 -39.44
N ILE A 30 -31.56 4.96 -38.30
CA ILE A 30 -31.89 4.00 -37.24
C ILE A 30 -33.02 3.08 -37.73
N PRO A 31 -32.93 1.75 -37.54
CA PRO A 31 -34.07 0.92 -37.22
C PRO A 31 -34.06 0.61 -35.72
N ASN A 32 -35.18 0.94 -35.05
CA ASN A 32 -35.48 0.46 -33.70
C ASN A 32 -35.50 -1.07 -33.71
N ASP A 33 -34.73 -1.69 -32.84
CA ASP A 33 -35.02 -3.03 -32.36
C ASP A 33 -34.78 -3.08 -30.85
N ASP A 34 -35.89 -3.19 -30.11
CA ASP A 34 -35.92 -3.37 -28.67
C ASP A 34 -35.40 -4.78 -28.35
N THR A 35 -34.12 -4.90 -28.01
CA THR A 35 -33.59 -6.12 -27.41
C THR A 35 -32.77 -5.78 -26.18
N LEU A 36 -33.20 -6.34 -25.05
CA LEU A 36 -32.59 -6.31 -23.72
C LEU A 36 -31.07 -6.55 -23.78
N ALA A 37 -30.29 -5.47 -23.82
CA ALA A 37 -28.87 -5.50 -23.55
C ALA A 37 -28.67 -4.99 -22.11
N GLY A 38 -28.34 -5.90 -21.19
CA GLY A 38 -27.84 -5.52 -19.88
C GLY A 38 -26.69 -4.55 -20.08
N LYS A 39 -26.83 -3.33 -19.54
CA LYS A 39 -25.74 -2.35 -19.51
C LYS A 39 -24.54 -3.01 -18.82
N ALA A 40 -23.56 -3.43 -19.60
CA ALA A 40 -22.22 -3.65 -19.08
C ALA A 40 -21.81 -2.32 -18.44
N LYS A 41 -21.73 -2.31 -17.10
CA LYS A 41 -21.21 -1.16 -16.38
C LYS A 41 -19.80 -0.92 -16.88
N ASP A 42 -19.57 0.27 -17.42
CA ASP A 42 -18.27 0.72 -17.89
C ASP A 42 -17.23 0.47 -16.78
N PRO A 43 -16.11 -0.24 -17.00
CA PRO A 43 -15.16 -0.58 -15.95
C PRO A 43 -14.73 0.66 -15.14
N ALA A 44 -14.58 1.82 -15.78
CA ALA A 44 -14.28 3.09 -15.11
C ALA A 44 -15.28 3.48 -14.01
N HIS A 45 -16.56 3.14 -14.17
CA HIS A 45 -17.61 3.42 -13.18
C HIS A 45 -17.61 2.45 -11.98
N LEU A 46 -17.08 1.22 -12.14
CA LEU A 46 -16.92 0.28 -11.04
C LEU A 46 -15.72 0.62 -10.13
N TYR A 47 -14.66 1.24 -10.68
CA TYR A 47 -13.46 1.58 -9.93
C TYR A 47 -13.64 2.80 -9.01
N GLN A 48 -14.47 3.77 -9.39
CA GLN A 48 -14.77 4.94 -8.54
C GLN A 48 -15.51 4.58 -7.24
N GLN A 49 -16.23 3.44 -7.22
CA GLN A 49 -16.97 2.93 -6.05
C GLN A 49 -16.07 2.19 -5.03
N ASN A 50 -14.75 2.16 -5.24
CA ASN A 50 -13.79 1.49 -4.35
C ASN A 50 -12.73 2.44 -3.78
N MET A 51 -12.90 3.75 -3.91
CA MET A 51 -12.02 4.70 -3.24
C MET A 51 -12.43 4.93 -1.79
N ILE A 52 -11.43 5.08 -0.91
CA ILE A 52 -11.65 5.46 0.48
C ILE A 52 -12.23 6.88 0.55
N GLU A 53 -13.37 7.00 1.23
CA GLU A 53 -14.04 8.24 1.60
C GLU A 53 -13.47 8.81 2.90
N SER A 54 -13.36 7.96 3.93
CA SER A 54 -12.90 8.38 5.25
C SER A 54 -12.34 7.24 6.07
N ILE A 55 -11.56 7.60 7.09
CA ILE A 55 -11.02 6.70 8.11
C ILE A 55 -11.73 7.04 9.42
N GLY A 56 -12.30 6.04 10.07
CA GLY A 56 -13.00 6.22 11.34
C GLY A 56 -12.06 6.28 12.53
N SER A 57 -12.65 6.33 13.73
CA SER A 57 -11.90 6.53 14.97
C SER A 57 -10.98 5.36 15.31
N PRO A 58 -9.79 5.62 15.90
CA PRO A 58 -8.87 4.57 16.36
C PRO A 58 -9.49 3.71 17.46
N GLU A 59 -9.20 2.42 17.40
CA GLU A 59 -9.38 1.48 18.50
C GLU A 59 -8.01 0.91 18.91
N GLU A 60 -7.61 1.15 20.17
CA GLU A 60 -6.40 0.57 20.75
C GLU A 60 -6.66 -0.88 21.15
N ILE A 61 -5.87 -1.80 20.60
CA ILE A 61 -5.95 -3.23 20.91
C ILE A 61 -5.11 -3.58 22.13
N VAL A 62 -3.84 -3.17 22.13
CA VAL A 62 -2.89 -3.45 23.21
C VAL A 62 -1.65 -2.55 23.10
N LYS A 63 -1.00 -2.33 24.25
CA LYS A 63 0.33 -1.70 24.33
C LYS A 63 1.43 -2.72 24.60
N LEU A 64 2.39 -2.81 23.70
CA LEU A 64 3.60 -3.62 23.81
C LEU A 64 4.82 -2.76 24.20
N LYS A 65 5.89 -3.43 24.64
CA LYS A 65 7.13 -2.75 25.09
C LYS A 65 7.94 -2.19 23.92
N GLN A 66 7.86 -2.84 22.76
CA GLN A 66 8.68 -2.55 21.60
C GLN A 66 8.11 -1.37 20.83
N SER A 67 8.94 -0.36 20.57
CA SER A 67 8.51 0.83 19.81
C SER A 67 8.31 0.55 18.31
N TYR A 68 8.91 -0.53 17.80
CA TYR A 68 8.82 -0.96 16.41
C TYR A 68 8.38 -2.40 16.34
N GLY A 69 7.59 -2.72 15.31
CA GLY A 69 7.17 -4.07 14.99
C GLY A 69 6.10 -4.06 13.91
N ALA A 70 5.62 -5.24 13.60
CA ALA A 70 4.46 -5.47 12.75
C ALA A 70 3.52 -6.46 13.45
N TRP A 71 2.22 -6.17 13.45
CA TRP A 71 1.17 -7.09 13.89
C TRP A 71 0.28 -7.41 12.71
N MET A 72 0.12 -8.68 12.40
CA MET A 72 -0.47 -9.13 11.15
C MET A 72 -1.53 -10.18 11.45
N VAL A 73 -2.49 -10.31 10.54
CA VAL A 73 -3.48 -11.38 10.47
C VAL A 73 -3.42 -12.01 9.08
N ASP A 74 -3.95 -13.21 8.91
CA ASP A 74 -3.91 -13.91 7.63
C ASP A 74 -5.01 -13.39 6.71
N LEU A 75 -4.60 -12.58 5.73
CA LEU A 75 -5.50 -11.98 4.75
C LEU A 75 -6.06 -13.00 3.74
N GLY A 76 -5.61 -14.26 3.77
CA GLY A 76 -6.13 -15.35 2.94
C GLY A 76 -7.16 -16.23 3.64
N ASN A 77 -7.29 -16.11 4.97
CA ASN A 77 -8.13 -17.01 5.76
C ASN A 77 -9.13 -16.25 6.64
N ARG A 78 -10.38 -16.23 6.21
CA ARG A 78 -11.50 -15.57 6.91
C ARG A 78 -11.85 -16.16 8.28
N THR A 79 -11.39 -17.38 8.57
CA THR A 79 -11.73 -18.10 9.80
C THR A 79 -10.58 -18.17 10.79
N ASP A 80 -9.38 -17.76 10.40
CA ASP A 80 -8.23 -17.76 11.29
C ASP A 80 -8.18 -16.45 12.06
N GLU A 81 -8.27 -16.53 13.38
CA GLU A 81 -8.19 -15.39 14.29
C GLU A 81 -6.77 -15.13 14.79
N LYS A 82 -5.81 -15.90 14.29
CA LYS A 82 -4.41 -15.78 14.71
C LYS A 82 -3.84 -14.41 14.41
N ILE A 83 -2.91 -14.03 15.28
CA ILE A 83 -2.16 -12.79 15.19
C ILE A 83 -0.67 -13.13 15.18
N TRP A 84 0.04 -12.61 14.19
CA TRP A 84 1.48 -12.76 14.04
C TRP A 84 2.17 -11.45 14.38
N ILE A 85 3.14 -11.48 15.28
CA ILE A 85 3.92 -10.32 15.71
C ILE A 85 5.39 -10.50 15.36
N ALA A 86 5.91 -9.56 14.58
CA ALA A 86 7.34 -9.35 14.38
C ALA A 86 7.78 -8.17 15.27
N GLU A 87 8.68 -8.43 16.23
CA GLU A 87 9.20 -7.38 17.13
C GLU A 87 10.44 -6.72 16.54
N HIS A 88 10.60 -5.40 16.75
CA HIS A 88 11.67 -4.60 16.16
C HIS A 88 11.63 -4.54 14.61
N PHE A 89 12.55 -3.78 14.03
CA PHE A 89 12.73 -3.70 12.56
C PHE A 89 13.69 -4.77 12.01
N THR A 90 14.22 -5.65 12.86
CA THR A 90 15.00 -6.83 12.47
C THR A 90 14.82 -7.93 13.48
N GLY A 91 14.63 -9.16 13.00
CA GLY A 91 14.51 -10.33 13.86
C GLY A 91 14.47 -11.62 13.04
N HIS A 92 14.45 -12.76 13.70
CA HIS A 92 14.35 -14.09 13.08
C HIS A 92 13.24 -14.93 13.72
N ILE A 93 12.44 -14.34 14.60
CA ILE A 93 11.35 -15.00 15.31
C ILE A 93 10.07 -14.21 15.06
N ILE A 94 9.00 -14.91 14.74
CA ILE A 94 7.64 -14.39 14.75
C ILE A 94 6.91 -15.00 15.94
N LYS A 95 6.23 -14.17 16.73
CA LYS A 95 5.32 -14.63 17.79
C LYS A 95 3.95 -14.84 17.18
N GLU A 96 3.38 -16.01 17.39
CA GLU A 96 2.03 -16.34 16.92
C GLU A 96 1.10 -16.51 18.13
N TYR A 97 0.02 -15.76 18.11
CA TYR A 97 -1.05 -15.79 19.11
C TYR A 97 -2.27 -16.41 18.46
N GLN A 98 -2.99 -17.28 19.19
CA GLN A 98 -4.15 -17.97 18.66
C GLN A 98 -5.31 -17.01 18.33
N ASP A 99 -5.46 -15.96 19.13
CA ASP A 99 -6.52 -14.96 19.06
C ASP A 99 -6.12 -13.71 19.90
N LEU A 100 -7.02 -12.73 20.01
CA LEU A 100 -6.82 -11.53 20.83
C LEU A 100 -6.68 -11.83 22.33
N ASN A 101 -7.39 -12.86 22.85
CA ASN A 101 -7.27 -13.24 24.25
C ASN A 101 -5.87 -13.79 24.55
N ALA A 102 -5.32 -14.59 23.65
CA ALA A 102 -3.95 -15.07 23.73
C ALA A 102 -2.95 -13.91 23.69
N LEU A 103 -3.19 -12.90 22.85
CA LEU A 103 -2.37 -11.68 22.79
C LEU A 103 -2.38 -10.92 24.12
N TRP A 104 -3.55 -10.63 24.69
CA TRP A 104 -3.66 -9.92 25.96
C TRP A 104 -3.03 -10.68 27.14
N ASN A 105 -3.15 -12.00 27.13
CA ASN A 105 -2.55 -12.86 28.15
C ASN A 105 -1.06 -13.15 27.92
N GLY A 106 -0.48 -12.68 26.79
CA GLY A 106 0.91 -12.94 26.44
C GLY A 106 1.22 -14.41 26.13
N ASN A 107 0.21 -15.18 25.72
CA ASN A 107 0.34 -16.59 25.36
C ASN A 107 0.60 -16.76 23.87
N TYR A 108 1.85 -17.07 23.50
CA TYR A 108 2.26 -17.23 22.11
C TYR A 108 3.07 -18.51 21.88
N THR A 109 3.03 -18.98 20.64
CA THR A 109 4.07 -19.87 20.10
C THR A 109 5.05 -19.06 19.26
N THR A 110 6.19 -19.65 18.93
CA THR A 110 7.24 -18.99 18.14
C THR A 110 7.47 -19.72 16.83
N ILE A 111 7.58 -18.96 15.75
CA ILE A 111 8.01 -19.45 14.44
C ILE A 111 9.42 -18.90 14.18
N GLU A 112 10.39 -19.79 14.04
CA GLU A 112 11.76 -19.42 13.68
C GLU A 112 11.90 -19.32 12.16
N LEU A 113 12.43 -18.20 11.68
CA LEU A 113 12.62 -17.96 10.26
C LEU A 113 14.00 -18.44 9.81
N PRO A 114 14.12 -19.05 8.61
CA PRO A 114 15.41 -19.48 8.07
C PRO A 114 16.35 -18.31 7.80
N TRP A 115 15.81 -17.12 7.54
CA TRP A 115 16.56 -15.88 7.43
C TRP A 115 15.87 -14.75 8.17
N SER A 116 16.65 -13.87 8.78
CA SER A 116 16.13 -12.70 9.47
C SER A 116 15.36 -11.76 8.54
N TYR A 117 14.29 -11.16 9.06
CA TYR A 117 13.54 -10.09 8.41
C TYR A 117 14.17 -8.71 8.65
N TYR A 118 13.81 -7.75 7.79
CA TYR A 118 14.16 -6.34 7.91
C TYR A 118 12.94 -5.44 7.66
N GLY A 119 12.86 -4.32 8.38
CA GLY A 119 11.75 -3.37 8.32
C GLY A 119 10.53 -3.84 9.10
N CYS A 120 9.39 -3.22 8.81
CA CYS A 120 8.10 -3.52 9.44
C CYS A 120 6.99 -3.75 8.40
N GLY A 121 7.31 -3.75 7.10
CA GLY A 121 6.35 -3.88 5.99
C GLY A 121 6.11 -5.33 5.59
N HIS A 122 5.77 -6.19 6.54
CA HIS A 122 5.51 -7.63 6.33
C HIS A 122 4.02 -7.90 6.10
N ALA A 123 3.68 -9.04 5.49
CA ALA A 123 2.30 -9.47 5.34
C ALA A 123 2.13 -10.99 5.58
N ILE A 124 0.96 -11.40 6.05
CA ILE A 124 0.54 -12.80 6.10
C ILE A 124 -0.61 -12.98 5.10
N TYR A 125 -0.47 -13.96 4.21
CA TYR A 125 -1.51 -14.34 3.26
C TYR A 125 -1.44 -15.82 2.95
N ASN A 126 -2.58 -16.52 3.02
CA ASN A 126 -2.70 -17.96 2.78
C ASN A 126 -1.69 -18.77 3.62
N ASN A 127 -1.66 -18.51 4.93
CA ASN A 127 -0.80 -19.18 5.91
C ASN A 127 0.72 -19.09 5.58
N ALA A 128 1.11 -18.06 4.84
CA ALA A 128 2.49 -17.75 4.49
C ALA A 128 2.87 -16.32 4.88
N LEU A 129 4.07 -16.17 5.43
CA LEU A 129 4.70 -14.88 5.74
C LEU A 129 5.50 -14.38 4.55
N TYR A 130 5.27 -13.12 4.19
CA TYR A 130 6.00 -12.38 3.17
C TYR A 130 6.84 -11.30 3.83
N TYR A 131 8.17 -11.39 3.69
CA TYR A 131 9.08 -10.48 4.38
C TYR A 131 10.36 -10.19 3.60
N GLN A 132 10.97 -9.03 3.85
CA GLN A 132 12.28 -8.69 3.31
C GLN A 132 13.38 -9.45 4.06
N ARG A 133 14.27 -10.13 3.33
CA ARG A 133 15.51 -10.67 3.93
C ARG A 133 16.51 -9.56 4.23
N VAL A 134 17.13 -9.59 5.42
CA VAL A 134 18.21 -8.67 5.80
C VAL A 134 19.32 -8.62 4.74
N GLY A 135 19.67 -7.41 4.33
CA GLY A 135 20.83 -7.13 3.45
C GLY A 135 20.66 -7.60 1.99
N ARG A 136 19.46 -7.99 1.58
CA ARG A 136 19.17 -8.49 0.22
C ARG A 136 17.95 -7.78 -0.36
N ASN A 137 17.97 -7.61 -1.70
CA ASN A 137 16.84 -7.10 -2.47
C ASN A 137 15.87 -8.25 -2.84
N ILE A 138 15.51 -9.05 -1.84
CA ILE A 138 14.62 -10.20 -2.03
C ILE A 138 13.51 -10.18 -0.98
N VAL A 139 12.31 -10.54 -1.42
CA VAL A 139 11.18 -10.88 -0.56
C VAL A 139 11.12 -12.40 -0.46
N VAL A 140 10.89 -12.90 0.75
CA VAL A 140 10.82 -14.33 1.06
C VAL A 140 9.36 -14.67 1.32
N LYS A 141 8.87 -15.77 0.71
CA LYS A 141 7.60 -16.41 1.06
C LYS A 141 7.90 -17.61 1.95
N GLN A 142 7.50 -17.53 3.22
CA GLN A 142 7.71 -18.55 4.23
C GLN A 142 6.38 -19.15 4.66
N GLU A 143 6.08 -20.35 4.19
CA GLU A 143 4.90 -21.09 4.65
C GLU A 143 5.07 -21.53 6.11
N ARG A 144 4.02 -21.42 6.91
CA ARG A 144 4.05 -21.76 8.34
C ARG A 144 4.54 -23.19 8.61
N ASN A 145 4.11 -24.15 7.79
CA ASN A 145 4.41 -25.57 8.01
C ASN A 145 5.82 -25.99 7.54
N GLN A 146 6.65 -25.05 7.05
CA GLN A 146 7.96 -25.33 6.48
C GLN A 146 9.10 -24.81 7.36
N GLU A 147 9.48 -25.57 8.39
CA GLU A 147 10.45 -25.11 9.40
C GLU A 147 11.88 -24.85 8.88
N ARG A 148 12.28 -25.33 7.70
CA ARG A 148 13.73 -25.43 7.36
C ARG A 148 14.17 -24.97 5.98
N LYS A 149 13.26 -24.68 5.05
CA LYS A 149 13.62 -24.13 3.73
C LYS A 149 12.55 -23.15 3.26
N PRO A 150 12.92 -21.91 2.89
CA PRO A 150 11.98 -21.00 2.25
C PRO A 150 11.63 -21.58 0.88
N LYS A 151 10.33 -21.68 0.60
CA LYS A 151 9.82 -22.28 -0.63
C LYS A 151 10.27 -21.47 -1.84
N ASN A 152 10.01 -20.15 -1.79
CA ASN A 152 10.21 -19.26 -2.92
C ASN A 152 10.81 -17.91 -2.45
N CYS A 153 11.68 -17.33 -3.28
CA CYS A 153 12.24 -16.00 -3.11
C CYS A 153 11.93 -15.16 -4.35
N LEU A 154 11.46 -13.94 -4.14
CA LEU A 154 11.17 -12.97 -5.19
C LEU A 154 12.30 -11.94 -5.23
N SER A 155 13.00 -11.85 -6.36
CA SER A 155 13.95 -10.75 -6.58
C SER A 155 13.21 -9.54 -7.18
N ILE A 156 13.30 -8.39 -6.51
CA ILE A 156 12.71 -7.12 -7.01
C ILE A 156 13.63 -6.46 -8.06
N GLY A 157 14.83 -7.00 -8.28
CA GLY A 157 15.82 -6.45 -9.20
C GLY A 157 16.55 -5.24 -8.62
N LYS A 158 16.79 -4.23 -9.45
CA LYS A 158 17.58 -3.05 -9.09
C LYS A 158 16.71 -2.03 -8.35
N CYS A 159 16.87 -1.94 -7.03
CA CYS A 159 16.22 -0.94 -6.18
C CYS A 159 17.24 -0.08 -5.44
N SER A 160 16.78 1.05 -4.89
CA SER A 160 17.60 1.95 -4.09
C SER A 160 18.05 1.30 -2.78
N ARG A 161 19.17 1.81 -2.25
CA ARG A 161 19.68 1.48 -0.90
C ARG A 161 19.20 2.46 0.18
N MET A 162 18.35 3.40 -0.18
CA MET A 162 17.65 4.27 0.77
C MET A 162 16.37 3.60 1.23
N TYR A 163 15.93 3.87 2.46
CA TYR A 163 14.65 3.37 2.94
C TYR A 163 13.51 3.87 2.05
N LEU A 164 12.59 2.97 1.73
CA LEU A 164 11.28 3.35 1.19
C LEU A 164 10.55 4.21 2.22
N PHE A 165 10.45 3.72 3.46
CA PHE A 165 9.85 4.45 4.57
C PHE A 165 10.86 4.57 5.71
N SER A 166 11.36 5.79 5.92
CA SER A 166 12.44 6.06 6.89
C SER A 166 12.02 5.79 8.33
N THR A 167 10.78 6.12 8.71
CA THR A 167 10.30 5.97 10.08
C THR A 167 10.21 4.50 10.48
N SER A 168 9.74 3.63 9.59
CA SER A 168 9.67 2.18 9.84
C SER A 168 10.95 1.41 9.47
N LYS A 169 11.99 2.11 9.00
CA LYS A 169 13.23 1.53 8.45
C LYS A 169 12.96 0.43 7.43
N SER A 170 11.98 0.63 6.56
CA SER A 170 11.56 -0.40 5.59
C SER A 170 12.13 -0.09 4.20
N TYR A 171 12.74 -1.08 3.54
CA TYR A 171 13.11 -0.97 2.11
C TYR A 171 12.02 -1.52 1.20
N PHE A 172 11.30 -2.53 1.67
CA PHE A 172 10.13 -3.09 1.02
C PHE A 172 8.91 -2.97 1.95
N SER A 173 7.74 -2.79 1.37
CA SER A 173 6.46 -2.95 2.06
C SER A 173 5.58 -3.88 1.23
N ILE A 174 5.16 -4.99 1.82
CA ILE A 174 4.28 -5.96 1.19
C ILE A 174 2.84 -5.63 1.58
N ALA A 175 1.95 -5.57 0.60
CA ALA A 175 0.52 -5.38 0.80
C ALA A 175 -0.27 -6.46 0.06
N VAL A 176 -1.40 -6.86 0.63
CA VAL A 176 -2.37 -7.75 -0.02
C VAL A 176 -3.75 -7.15 0.16
N ASP A 177 -4.50 -7.08 -0.93
CA ASP A 177 -5.85 -6.55 -0.94
C ASP A 177 -6.77 -7.44 -1.79
N GLU A 178 -7.96 -6.92 -2.12
CA GLU A 178 -8.96 -7.63 -2.93
C GLU A 178 -8.48 -7.93 -4.35
N ASN A 179 -7.43 -7.24 -4.85
CA ASN A 179 -7.00 -7.27 -6.24
C ASN A 179 -5.66 -7.96 -6.45
N GLY A 180 -4.83 -8.12 -5.42
CA GLY A 180 -3.61 -8.89 -5.55
C GLY A 180 -2.60 -8.76 -4.42
N LEU A 181 -1.40 -9.26 -4.71
CA LEU A 181 -0.20 -9.15 -3.88
C LEU A 181 0.73 -8.10 -4.48
N TRP A 182 1.12 -7.14 -3.64
CA TRP A 182 1.89 -5.97 -4.05
C TRP A 182 3.17 -5.86 -3.23
N VAL A 183 4.28 -5.55 -3.89
CA VAL A 183 5.54 -5.21 -3.22
C VAL A 183 5.94 -3.79 -3.58
N MET A 184 5.86 -2.90 -2.60
CA MET A 184 6.32 -1.52 -2.73
C MET A 184 7.83 -1.44 -2.47
N TYR A 185 8.53 -0.64 -3.28
CA TYR A 185 9.98 -0.44 -3.16
C TYR A 185 10.40 0.91 -3.75
N LEU A 186 11.67 1.24 -3.58
CA LEU A 186 12.23 2.51 -4.06
C LEU A 186 13.05 2.32 -5.33
N SER A 187 12.76 3.09 -6.39
CA SER A 187 13.53 3.06 -7.64
C SER A 187 14.95 3.60 -7.46
N TRP A 188 15.86 3.15 -8.31
CA TRP A 188 17.20 3.74 -8.47
C TRP A 188 17.36 4.22 -9.91
N PRO A 189 17.91 5.42 -10.17
CA PRO A 189 18.46 6.37 -9.20
C PRO A 189 17.43 7.39 -8.65
N ASP A 190 16.24 7.49 -9.24
CA ASP A 190 15.33 8.63 -9.02
C ASP A 190 14.63 8.66 -7.65
N ALA A 191 14.69 7.57 -6.89
CA ALA A 191 14.04 7.45 -5.58
C ALA A 191 12.52 7.75 -5.65
N HIS A 192 11.86 7.24 -6.69
CA HIS A 192 10.41 7.19 -6.80
C HIS A 192 9.86 5.90 -6.19
N ILE A 193 8.69 5.98 -5.58
CA ILE A 193 7.96 4.81 -5.09
C ILE A 193 7.52 3.98 -6.30
N MET A 194 7.89 2.70 -6.27
CA MET A 194 7.52 1.69 -7.25
C MET A 194 6.64 0.64 -6.58
N VAL A 195 5.76 0.02 -7.36
CA VAL A 195 4.97 -1.14 -6.92
C VAL A 195 5.20 -2.28 -7.90
N ALA A 196 5.62 -3.44 -7.41
CA ALA A 196 5.60 -4.67 -8.18
C ALA A 196 4.28 -5.40 -7.91
N GLU A 197 3.54 -5.72 -8.97
CA GLU A 197 2.43 -6.68 -8.92
C GLU A 197 3.01 -8.09 -8.96
N VAL A 198 2.59 -8.95 -8.05
CA VAL A 198 3.18 -10.28 -7.85
C VAL A 198 2.12 -11.35 -8.02
N ASP A 199 2.43 -12.35 -8.84
CA ASP A 199 1.66 -13.58 -8.93
C ASP A 199 1.92 -14.44 -7.68
N GLU A 200 0.87 -14.73 -6.92
CA GLU A 200 1.01 -15.39 -5.61
C GLU A 200 1.40 -16.86 -5.72
N GLU A 201 0.90 -17.56 -6.74
CA GLU A 201 1.10 -19.00 -6.94
C GLU A 201 2.55 -19.30 -7.34
N THR A 202 3.03 -18.60 -8.38
CA THR A 202 4.40 -18.73 -8.88
C THR A 202 5.41 -17.92 -8.07
N PHE A 203 4.95 -16.95 -7.27
CA PHE A 203 5.76 -15.97 -6.55
C PHE A 203 6.75 -15.26 -7.47
N SER A 204 6.23 -14.67 -8.55
CA SER A 204 6.98 -13.96 -9.59
C SER A 204 6.40 -12.56 -9.85
N VAL A 205 7.24 -11.63 -10.32
CA VAL A 205 6.76 -10.28 -10.67
C VAL A 205 6.02 -10.36 -12.01
N LEU A 206 4.77 -9.89 -12.02
CA LEU A 206 3.97 -9.73 -13.23
C LEU A 206 4.32 -8.43 -13.96
N ARG A 207 4.35 -7.31 -13.23
CA ARG A 207 4.75 -6.01 -13.75
C ARG A 207 5.28 -5.08 -12.66
N HIS A 208 6.04 -4.07 -13.10
CA HIS A 208 6.51 -2.97 -12.27
C HIS A 208 5.76 -1.69 -12.63
N ILE A 209 5.23 -1.00 -11.61
CA ILE A 209 4.43 0.22 -11.72
C ILE A 209 5.25 1.37 -11.12
N ASN A 210 5.52 2.40 -11.91
CA ASN A 210 6.20 3.61 -11.45
C ASN A 210 5.15 4.65 -11.06
N THR A 211 5.07 4.98 -9.77
CA THR A 211 4.12 5.98 -9.28
C THR A 211 4.58 7.42 -9.58
N THR A 212 5.86 7.60 -9.92
CA THR A 212 6.57 8.89 -10.00
C THR A 212 6.57 9.70 -8.70
N TYR A 213 6.04 9.13 -7.60
CA TYR A 213 5.94 9.81 -6.32
C TYR A 213 7.30 9.76 -5.59
N PRO A 214 7.89 10.91 -5.25
CA PRO A 214 9.21 10.93 -4.63
C PRO A 214 9.14 10.46 -3.18
N GLN A 215 10.07 9.58 -2.79
CA GLN A 215 10.17 9.08 -1.42
C GLN A 215 10.33 10.18 -0.37
N SER A 216 10.94 11.30 -0.76
CA SER A 216 11.10 12.47 0.10
C SER A 216 9.78 13.16 0.46
N LYS A 217 8.62 12.69 0.02
CA LYS A 217 7.30 13.19 0.44
C LYS A 217 6.45 12.13 1.15
N ALA A 218 6.88 10.87 1.13
CA ALA A 218 6.12 9.77 1.70
C ALA A 218 6.49 9.50 3.16
N GLY A 219 5.49 9.31 4.00
CA GLY A 219 5.64 8.74 5.33
C GLY A 219 5.59 7.22 5.30
N ASN A 220 4.45 6.69 4.85
CA ASN A 220 4.13 5.27 4.72
C ASN A 220 3.14 5.07 3.55
N ALA A 221 2.73 3.84 3.27
CA ALA A 221 1.70 3.56 2.29
C ALA A 221 1.00 2.21 2.53
N PHE A 222 -0.21 2.08 2.00
CA PHE A 222 -0.99 0.84 1.96
C PHE A 222 -1.75 0.72 0.64
N VAL A 223 -2.28 -0.47 0.34
CA VAL A 223 -3.10 -0.72 -0.85
C VAL A 223 -4.47 -1.23 -0.39
N ALA A 224 -5.54 -0.66 -0.96
CA ALA A 224 -6.90 -1.10 -0.73
C ALA A 224 -7.71 -0.95 -2.02
N GLY A 225 -8.51 -1.96 -2.40
CA GLY A 225 -9.34 -1.89 -3.60
C GLY A 225 -8.57 -1.63 -4.91
N GLY A 226 -7.29 -1.99 -4.98
CA GLY A 226 -6.41 -1.79 -6.13
C GLY A 226 -5.78 -0.39 -6.15
N VAL A 227 -5.96 0.42 -5.11
CA VAL A 227 -5.46 1.79 -5.03
C VAL A 227 -4.37 1.88 -3.97
N LEU A 228 -3.20 2.41 -4.36
CA LEU A 228 -2.10 2.73 -3.46
C LEU A 228 -2.36 4.09 -2.79
N TYR A 229 -2.43 4.10 -1.46
CA TYR A 229 -2.55 5.29 -0.65
C TYR A 229 -1.23 5.58 0.05
N ILE A 230 -0.66 6.76 -0.18
CA ILE A 230 0.63 7.20 0.38
C ILE A 230 0.37 8.33 1.38
N THR A 231 0.92 8.19 2.59
CA THR A 231 0.81 9.21 3.63
C THR A 231 1.86 10.31 3.46
N ASP A 232 1.57 11.51 3.97
CA ASP A 232 2.57 12.56 4.10
C ASP A 232 3.70 12.14 5.07
N LYS A 233 4.81 12.87 5.03
CA LYS A 233 5.96 12.62 5.91
C LYS A 233 5.66 12.66 7.41
N ASN A 234 4.62 13.38 7.80
CA ASN A 234 4.20 13.48 9.19
C ASN A 234 3.27 12.32 9.59
N HIS A 235 2.89 11.49 8.63
CA HIS A 235 1.98 10.35 8.75
C HIS A 235 0.56 10.75 9.20
N MET A 236 0.18 12.01 9.05
CA MET A 236 -1.10 12.56 9.53
C MET A 236 -2.16 12.60 8.43
N HIS A 237 -1.77 12.52 7.16
CA HIS A 237 -2.73 12.61 6.07
C HIS A 237 -2.35 11.63 4.97
N VAL A 238 -3.34 11.03 4.30
CA VAL A 238 -3.13 10.51 2.95
C VAL A 238 -2.85 11.71 2.06
N ALA A 239 -1.61 11.80 1.57
CA ALA A 239 -1.17 12.89 0.70
C ALA A 239 -1.38 12.56 -0.78
N PHE A 240 -1.53 11.29 -1.12
CA PHE A 240 -1.62 10.83 -2.50
C PHE A 240 -2.32 9.48 -2.58
N ALA A 241 -3.19 9.32 -3.59
CA ALA A 241 -3.80 8.05 -3.96
C ALA A 241 -3.46 7.77 -5.43
N PHE A 242 -2.97 6.58 -5.73
CA PHE A 242 -2.59 6.12 -7.06
C PHE A 242 -3.31 4.82 -7.34
N ASP A 243 -4.30 4.85 -8.22
CA ASP A 243 -4.95 3.63 -8.65
C ASP A 243 -3.95 2.78 -9.43
N LEU A 244 -3.63 1.59 -8.89
CA LEU A 244 -2.70 0.63 -9.49
C LEU A 244 -3.31 -0.03 -10.73
N LEU A 245 -4.62 0.15 -10.93
CA LEU A 245 -5.41 -0.35 -12.03
C LEU A 245 -5.74 0.79 -13.03
N LEU A 246 -6.06 2.03 -12.62
CA LEU A 246 -6.27 3.23 -13.49
C LEU A 246 -6.35 4.61 -12.75
N SER A 247 -5.29 5.45 -12.82
CA SER A 247 -5.24 6.93 -12.54
C SER A 247 -5.66 7.52 -11.15
N PRO A 248 -5.04 8.62 -10.66
CA PRO A 248 -5.09 9.01 -9.23
C PRO A 248 -6.25 9.92 -8.77
N GLY A 249 -6.68 9.74 -7.51
CA GLY A 249 -7.17 10.83 -6.64
C GLY A 249 -8.24 10.51 -5.59
N SER A 250 -7.90 10.57 -4.28
CA SER A 250 -8.83 10.91 -3.17
C SER A 250 -8.04 11.43 -1.94
N ASN A 251 -8.69 12.21 -1.08
CA ASN A 251 -8.11 12.75 0.16
C ASN A 251 -8.71 12.02 1.37
N ALA A 252 -7.88 11.47 2.25
CA ALA A 252 -8.31 10.89 3.53
C ALA A 252 -7.36 11.33 4.66
N THR A 253 -7.91 11.58 5.85
CA THR A 253 -7.12 11.94 7.04
C THR A 253 -6.70 10.69 7.78
N LEU A 254 -5.42 10.60 8.18
CA LEU A 254 -4.87 9.49 8.95
C LEU A 254 -4.31 9.98 10.30
N VAL A 255 -3.95 9.05 11.17
CA VAL A 255 -3.30 9.35 12.46
C VAL A 255 -1.83 8.91 12.33
N PRO A 256 -0.86 9.59 13.00
CA PRO A 256 0.56 9.37 12.80
C PRO A 256 1.03 7.92 12.97
N VAL A 257 1.30 7.28 11.84
CA VAL A 257 1.93 5.95 11.72
C VAL A 257 3.44 6.04 11.94
N LEU A 258 4.03 5.11 12.70
CA LEU A 258 5.48 5.16 12.97
C LEU A 258 6.23 3.87 12.62
N ALA A 259 5.64 2.69 12.85
CA ALA A 259 6.30 1.43 12.51
C ALA A 259 5.59 0.67 11.40
N MET A 260 4.28 0.45 11.48
CA MET A 260 3.54 -0.34 10.48
C MET A 260 2.24 0.37 10.11
N LEU A 261 1.87 0.31 8.83
CA LEU A 261 0.55 0.63 8.30
C LEU A 261 0.22 -0.42 7.25
N SER A 262 -0.87 -1.14 7.44
CA SER A 262 -1.33 -2.17 6.52
C SER A 262 -2.85 -2.19 6.47
N TYR A 263 -3.43 -2.53 5.31
CA TYR A 263 -4.88 -2.67 5.14
C TYR A 263 -5.28 -4.14 5.26
N ASN A 264 -6.28 -4.40 6.11
CA ASN A 264 -6.93 -5.67 6.26
C ASN A 264 -8.25 -5.66 5.48
N TRP A 265 -8.24 -6.26 4.29
CA TRP A 265 -9.40 -6.30 3.42
C TRP A 265 -10.54 -7.21 3.92
N LEU A 266 -10.28 -8.11 4.87
CA LEU A 266 -11.29 -9.02 5.40
C LEU A 266 -12.32 -8.29 6.26
N ASN A 267 -11.87 -7.32 7.06
CA ASN A 267 -12.69 -6.51 7.95
C ASN A 267 -12.71 -5.03 7.58
N LYS A 268 -12.02 -4.62 6.52
CA LYS A 268 -11.87 -3.23 6.08
C LYS A 268 -11.29 -2.30 7.15
N HIS A 269 -10.22 -2.74 7.81
CA HIS A 269 -9.50 -1.91 8.79
C HIS A 269 -8.07 -1.61 8.35
N LEU A 270 -7.54 -0.47 8.75
CA LEU A 270 -6.10 -0.23 8.78
C LEU A 270 -5.55 -0.72 10.10
N HIS A 271 -4.50 -1.51 10.06
CA HIS A 271 -3.73 -1.93 11.22
C HIS A 271 -2.47 -1.09 11.30
N THR A 272 -2.20 -0.51 12.48
CA THR A 272 -0.99 0.29 12.71
C THR A 272 -0.22 -0.17 13.93
N TRP A 273 1.08 0.15 13.93
CA TRP A 273 1.95 0.06 15.10
C TRP A 273 2.54 1.43 15.37
N GLU A 274 2.14 2.04 16.50
CA GLU A 274 2.43 3.42 16.86
C GLU A 274 3.07 3.47 18.24
N HIS A 275 4.41 3.60 18.33
CA HIS A 275 5.13 3.63 19.62
C HIS A 275 4.82 2.45 20.57
N GLY A 276 4.52 1.26 20.02
CA GLY A 276 4.14 0.08 20.79
C GLY A 276 2.64 -0.11 20.98
N PHE A 277 1.81 0.86 20.59
CA PHE A 277 0.37 0.69 20.51
C PHE A 277 -0.01 -0.01 19.21
N LEU A 278 -0.77 -1.09 19.33
CA LEU A 278 -1.43 -1.76 18.21
C LEU A 278 -2.80 -1.13 18.08
N ILE A 279 -3.07 -0.47 16.96
CA ILE A 279 -4.30 0.30 16.74
C ILE A 279 -4.94 -0.18 15.46
N GLN A 280 -6.26 -0.25 15.44
CA GLN A 280 -7.04 -0.46 14.22
C GLN A 280 -7.94 0.74 13.92
N TYR A 281 -8.15 1.01 12.63
CA TYR A 281 -9.02 2.08 12.15
C TYR A 281 -9.99 1.53 11.11
N PRO A 282 -11.31 1.68 11.27
CA PRO A 282 -12.25 1.29 10.24
C PRO A 282 -12.11 2.18 9.01
N VAL A 283 -12.22 1.57 7.82
CA VAL A 283 -12.14 2.26 6.53
C VAL A 283 -13.53 2.33 5.90
N HIS A 284 -13.93 3.54 5.50
CA HIS A 284 -15.19 3.80 4.81
C HIS A 284 -14.90 4.11 3.34
N PHE A 285 -15.56 3.37 2.44
CA PHE A 285 -15.42 3.52 1.00
C PHE A 285 -16.60 4.31 0.43
N LEU A 286 -16.37 5.04 -0.65
CA LEU A 286 -17.43 5.68 -1.44
C LEU A 286 -18.40 4.61 -1.95
N VAL A 287 -19.70 4.90 -1.89
CA VAL A 287 -20.79 4.00 -2.34
C VAL A 287 -21.35 4.46 -3.68
#